data_AF-A0A7X3LD91-F1
#
_entry.id   AF-A0A7X3LD91-F1
#
_cell.length_a   1.000
_cell.length_b   1.000
_cell.length_c   1.000
_cell.angle_alpha   90.00
_cell.angle_beta   90.00
_cell.angle_gamma   90.00
#
_symmetry.space_group_name_H-M   'P 1'
#
loop_
_entity.id
_entity.type
_entity.pdbx_description
1 polymer ?
#
loop_
_entity_poly.entity_id
_entity_poly.type
_entity_poly.pdbx_seq_one_letter_code
_entity_poly.pdbx_strand_id
1 'polypeptide(L)'
;MSADFQPVSAASRTTGLPGRPDPGGRDTLLRYLDAVRQGLLMIDRSGSVVVASASARQILSSLNVALREKAPALPLLRLLRGETPQARRAILDTLRHALDQRQPRTLEVRCADHTVQAELQPVAGGSWVVTLEDVSTRKASEARADAMARLDPLTGLPNRLLLRERLAEALARLVRTGEACALLLIDLDRFKPVNDTLGHPIGDALLEKVADRLRSTVRPTDTVARIGGDEFVILQAGVRDAAGTQALARRIVDLIGRTYMVEGHLLTIGASVGVALAPEDGADADRLLKNADLALYRAKLDGRGTYRFFEPEMDARMQARRKLELDMRQALARREFQLHYQPQLQLESEKLIGCEALIRWRHPDRGLVSPLDFIPLAEEIGLIVPIGEWVIRQACRDAMTWPAHMSVAVNVSPAQFKSDRLVETIISALASSGLPARRLEVEITEGVLLQENDKTLQTLHRLRELGVRVSMDDFGTGYSSLSYLRSFPFDKIKIDRSFVKDLATKPDGEAIIRAIAGLGKSLGMTTVAEGVETPEQMQRIRLEGCTDVQGYLISRPVPSEDLLQVFAAYPQA
;
A
#
# COMPACT_ATOMS: atom_id res chain seq x y z
N MET A 1 -47.30 -27.09 -18.91
CA MET A 1 -48.39 -27.54 -18.02
C MET A 1 -49.26 -26.32 -17.73
N SER A 2 -50.27 -26.15 -18.58
CA SER A 2 -51.37 -25.21 -18.42
C SER A 2 -52.30 -25.72 -17.31
N ALA A 3 -52.77 -24.83 -16.43
CA ALA A 3 -53.88 -25.11 -15.55
C ALA A 3 -54.97 -24.07 -15.80
N ASP A 4 -56.15 -24.60 -16.10
CA ASP A 4 -57.35 -23.92 -16.57
C ASP A 4 -57.99 -22.98 -15.54
N PHE A 5 -58.52 -21.87 -16.04
CA PHE A 5 -59.57 -21.10 -15.36
C PHE A 5 -60.80 -21.08 -16.27
N GLN A 6 -61.88 -21.71 -15.84
CA GLN A 6 -63.22 -21.50 -16.39
C GLN A 6 -64.01 -20.50 -15.52
N PRO A 7 -64.91 -19.68 -16.10
CA PRO A 7 -65.68 -18.67 -15.38
C PRO A 7 -67.02 -19.22 -14.87
N VAL A 8 -67.49 -18.70 -13.73
CA VAL A 8 -68.84 -18.99 -13.19
C VAL A 8 -69.79 -17.83 -13.47
N SER A 9 -71.00 -18.20 -13.89
CA SER A 9 -72.09 -17.37 -14.42
C SER A 9 -72.73 -16.39 -13.45
N ALA A 10 -73.29 -15.31 -14.02
CA ALA A 10 -74.22 -14.39 -13.38
C ALA A 10 -75.61 -15.02 -13.15
N ALA A 11 -76.24 -14.74 -11.99
CA ALA A 11 -77.69 -14.76 -11.86
C ALA A 11 -78.23 -13.89 -10.70
N SER A 12 -79.15 -13.00 -11.09
CA SER A 12 -80.31 -12.45 -10.37
C SER A 12 -80.13 -11.39 -9.28
N ARG A 13 -80.76 -10.24 -9.57
CA ARG A 13 -81.16 -9.20 -8.62
C ARG A 13 -82.45 -9.65 -7.92
N THR A 14 -82.54 -9.47 -6.61
CA THR A 14 -83.80 -9.28 -5.89
C THR A 14 -83.65 -8.15 -4.88
N THR A 15 -84.51 -7.17 -5.02
CA THR A 15 -84.72 -5.99 -4.17
C THR A 15 -85.35 -6.36 -2.83
N GLY A 16 -84.78 -5.89 -1.71
CA GLY A 16 -85.35 -5.96 -0.37
C GLY A 16 -85.01 -4.71 0.45
N LEU A 17 -86.02 -4.11 1.09
CA LEU A 17 -86.01 -2.89 1.91
C LEU A 17 -85.04 -2.94 3.12
N PRO A 18 -84.66 -1.79 3.73
CA PRO A 18 -83.53 -1.70 4.65
C PRO A 18 -83.89 -2.23 6.05
N GLY A 19 -83.24 -3.32 6.44
CA GLY A 19 -83.26 -3.88 7.80
C GLY A 19 -82.30 -3.16 8.74
N ARG A 20 -82.68 -3.13 10.02
CA ARG A 20 -81.92 -2.66 11.21
C ARG A 20 -80.44 -3.11 11.20
N PRO A 21 -79.54 -2.37 11.89
CA PRO A 21 -78.12 -2.69 11.92
C PRO A 21 -77.85 -4.07 12.54
N ASP A 22 -77.15 -4.90 11.78
CA ASP A 22 -76.73 -6.26 12.13
C ASP A 22 -75.67 -6.25 13.26
N PRO A 23 -75.95 -6.85 14.44
CA PRO A 23 -74.98 -6.99 15.52
C PRO A 23 -73.76 -7.86 15.14
N GLY A 24 -73.87 -8.70 14.11
CA GLY A 24 -72.82 -9.63 13.67
C GLY A 24 -71.68 -8.99 12.87
N GLY A 25 -71.89 -7.80 12.29
CA GLY A 25 -70.90 -7.14 11.43
C GLY A 25 -69.63 -6.70 12.16
N ARG A 26 -69.75 -6.26 13.42
CA ARG A 26 -68.61 -5.77 14.23
C ARG A 26 -67.70 -6.91 14.68
N ASP A 27 -68.27 -8.00 15.19
CA ASP A 27 -67.50 -9.17 15.65
C ASP A 27 -66.84 -9.91 14.50
N THR A 28 -67.46 -9.86 13.32
CA THR A 28 -66.88 -10.38 12.09
C THR A 28 -65.70 -9.50 11.62
N LEU A 29 -65.85 -8.17 11.63
CA LEU A 29 -64.78 -7.23 11.30
C LEU A 29 -63.57 -7.38 12.24
N LEU A 30 -63.80 -7.49 13.55
CA LEU A 30 -62.73 -7.69 14.54
C LEU A 30 -61.94 -8.98 14.28
N ARG A 31 -62.61 -10.09 13.94
CA ARG A 31 -61.94 -11.34 13.59
C ARG A 31 -61.02 -11.22 12.37
N TYR A 32 -61.44 -10.47 11.35
CA TYR A 32 -60.58 -10.19 10.20
C TYR A 32 -59.40 -9.28 10.54
N LEU A 33 -59.62 -8.26 11.37
CA LEU A 33 -58.57 -7.34 11.81
C LEU A 33 -57.55 -8.01 12.73
N ASP A 34 -57.98 -8.94 13.59
CA ASP A 34 -57.10 -9.69 14.49
C ASP A 34 -56.22 -10.71 13.76
N ALA A 35 -56.57 -11.08 12.53
CA ALA A 35 -55.70 -11.87 11.66
C ALA A 35 -54.51 -11.05 11.09
N VAL A 36 -54.55 -9.72 11.20
CA VAL A 36 -53.50 -8.81 10.70
C VAL A 36 -52.49 -8.52 11.81
N ARG A 37 -51.20 -8.66 11.49
CA ARG A 37 -50.10 -8.36 12.44
C ARG A 37 -49.97 -6.88 12.78
N GLN A 38 -50.30 -5.98 11.86
CA GLN A 38 -50.33 -4.55 12.14
C GLN A 38 -51.50 -4.20 13.06
N GLY A 39 -51.23 -3.36 14.06
CA GLY A 39 -52.24 -2.89 14.99
C GLY A 39 -53.17 -1.86 14.35
N LEU A 40 -54.43 -2.19 14.15
CA LEU A 40 -55.42 -1.23 13.64
C LEU A 40 -56.28 -0.63 14.76
N LEU A 41 -56.44 0.69 14.73
CA LEU A 41 -57.37 1.47 15.53
C LEU A 41 -58.32 2.24 14.61
N MET A 42 -59.60 2.31 14.98
CA MET A 42 -60.55 3.22 14.34
C MET A 42 -61.02 4.23 15.37
N ILE A 43 -60.94 5.50 15.01
CA ILE A 43 -61.33 6.63 15.84
C ILE A 43 -62.50 7.32 15.14
N ASP A 44 -63.62 7.48 15.84
CA ASP A 44 -64.78 8.17 15.27
C ASP A 44 -64.60 9.69 15.25
N ARG A 45 -65.58 10.40 14.67
CA ARG A 45 -65.61 11.88 14.62
C ARG A 45 -65.59 12.57 15.99
N SER A 46 -65.91 11.86 17.08
CA SER A 46 -65.85 12.40 18.44
C SER A 46 -64.46 12.27 19.06
N GLY A 47 -63.51 11.63 18.36
CA GLY A 47 -62.18 11.33 18.87
C GLY A 47 -62.16 10.09 19.77
N SER A 48 -63.19 9.24 19.73
CA SER A 48 -63.28 8.02 20.54
C SER A 48 -62.81 6.80 19.77
N VAL A 49 -62.04 5.92 20.40
CA VAL A 49 -61.62 4.65 19.80
C VAL A 49 -62.80 3.68 19.77
N VAL A 50 -63.31 3.39 18.57
CA VAL A 50 -64.48 2.52 18.35
C VAL A 50 -64.09 1.08 18.05
N VAL A 51 -62.93 0.86 17.43
CA VAL A 51 -62.38 -0.47 17.12
C VAL A 51 -60.89 -0.45 17.44
N ALA A 52 -60.41 -1.50 18.09
CA ALA A 52 -58.99 -1.75 18.31
C ALA A 52 -58.73 -3.24 18.16
N SER A 53 -57.91 -3.61 17.18
CA SER A 53 -57.43 -4.99 17.00
C SER A 53 -56.62 -5.47 18.21
N ALA A 54 -56.53 -6.78 18.39
CA ALA A 54 -55.67 -7.42 19.38
C ALA A 54 -54.21 -6.97 19.23
N SER A 55 -53.69 -6.93 17.99
CA SER A 55 -52.35 -6.44 17.66
C SER A 55 -52.13 -4.99 18.13
N ALA A 56 -53.11 -4.09 17.93
CA ALA A 56 -53.01 -2.70 18.41
C ALA A 56 -52.98 -2.62 19.93
N ARG A 57 -53.81 -3.40 20.61
CA ARG A 57 -53.83 -3.46 22.08
C ARG A 57 -52.51 -3.99 22.64
N GLN A 58 -51.93 -5.00 21.99
CA GLN A 58 -50.64 -5.56 22.38
C GLN A 58 -49.51 -4.52 22.23
N ILE A 59 -49.40 -3.86 21.07
CA ILE A 59 -48.40 -2.81 20.83
C ILE A 59 -48.57 -1.67 21.83
N LEU A 60 -49.80 -1.23 22.12
CA LEU A 60 -50.00 -0.15 23.09
C LEU A 60 -49.72 -0.59 24.53
N SER A 61 -49.99 -1.86 24.86
CA SER A 61 -49.71 -2.41 26.19
C SER A 61 -48.21 -2.52 26.48
N SER A 62 -47.36 -2.87 25.50
CA SER A 62 -45.90 -2.86 25.67
C SER A 62 -45.36 -1.45 25.92
N LEU A 63 -46.13 -0.42 25.55
CA LEU A 63 -45.83 1.00 25.76
C LEU A 63 -46.51 1.57 27.02
N ASN A 64 -47.07 0.72 27.88
CA ASN A 64 -47.84 1.11 29.08
C ASN A 64 -49.06 2.01 28.78
N VAL A 65 -49.64 1.91 27.58
CA VAL A 65 -50.87 2.59 27.18
C VAL A 65 -52.03 1.60 27.17
N ALA A 66 -52.88 1.67 28.19
CA ALA A 66 -54.11 0.88 28.24
C ALA A 66 -55.25 1.58 27.50
N LEU A 67 -55.81 0.93 26.48
CA LEU A 67 -57.04 1.36 25.82
C LEU A 67 -58.26 0.62 26.40
N ARG A 68 -59.30 1.37 26.74
CA ARG A 68 -60.64 0.85 27.02
C ARG A 68 -61.56 1.11 25.83
N GLU A 69 -62.58 0.28 25.63
CA GLU A 69 -63.57 0.53 24.57
C GLU A 69 -64.27 1.87 24.76
N LYS A 70 -64.50 2.61 23.66
CA LYS A 70 -65.05 3.97 23.66
C LYS A 70 -64.26 4.97 24.51
N ALA A 71 -63.00 4.67 24.83
CA ALA A 71 -62.14 5.66 25.46
C ALA A 71 -61.84 6.78 24.45
N PRO A 72 -61.70 8.04 24.91
CA PRO A 72 -61.14 9.09 24.08
C PRO A 72 -59.74 8.66 23.61
N ALA A 73 -59.32 9.07 22.43
CA ALA A 73 -57.98 8.79 21.90
C ALA A 73 -56.86 9.53 22.64
N LEU A 74 -57.19 10.46 23.55
CA LEU A 74 -56.25 11.24 24.38
C LEU A 74 -55.16 10.42 25.10
N PRO A 75 -55.43 9.23 25.66
CA PRO A 75 -54.42 8.38 26.28
C PRO A 75 -53.32 7.93 25.29
N LEU A 76 -53.57 7.93 23.97
CA LEU A 76 -52.54 7.66 22.96
C LEU A 76 -51.48 8.76 22.93
N LEU A 77 -51.79 9.98 23.38
CA LEU A 77 -50.79 11.04 23.55
C LEU A 77 -49.78 10.73 24.67
N ARG A 78 -50.05 9.72 25.51
CA ARG A 78 -49.06 9.23 26.50
C ARG A 78 -47.87 8.56 25.83
N LEU A 79 -48.00 8.10 24.59
CA LEU A 79 -46.88 7.59 23.77
C LEU A 79 -45.78 8.66 23.61
N LEU A 80 -46.12 9.94 23.72
CA LEU A 80 -45.19 11.07 23.60
C LEU A 80 -44.42 11.39 24.90
N ARG A 81 -44.64 10.66 26.01
CA ARG A 81 -44.00 10.93 27.30
C ARG A 81 -42.51 10.56 27.34
N GLY A 82 -42.04 9.74 26.40
CA GLY A 82 -40.62 9.32 26.28
C GLY A 82 -39.77 10.17 25.34
N GLU A 83 -40.35 11.18 24.69
CA GLU A 83 -39.69 11.99 23.65
C GLU A 83 -39.09 13.28 24.21
N THR A 84 -38.06 13.81 23.53
CA THR A 84 -37.52 15.14 23.84
C THR A 84 -38.59 16.23 23.63
N PRO A 85 -38.55 17.37 24.34
CA PRO A 85 -39.53 18.45 24.17
C PRO A 85 -39.68 18.92 22.71
N GLN A 86 -38.58 18.89 21.95
CA GLN A 86 -38.54 19.27 20.54
C GLN A 86 -39.20 18.22 19.64
N ALA A 87 -38.88 16.93 19.83
CA ALA A 87 -39.50 15.83 19.10
C ALA A 87 -41.01 15.74 19.37
N ARG A 88 -41.42 15.89 20.64
CA ARG A 88 -42.82 15.93 21.04
C ARG A 88 -43.58 17.06 20.34
N ARG A 89 -42.96 18.24 20.19
CA ARG A 89 -43.58 19.38 19.50
C ARG A 89 -43.76 19.11 18.01
N ALA A 90 -42.74 18.54 17.35
CA ALA A 90 -42.82 18.16 15.94
C ALA A 90 -43.94 17.14 15.67
N ILE A 91 -44.09 16.13 16.54
CA ILE A 91 -45.17 15.14 16.41
C ILE A 91 -46.55 15.79 16.61
N LEU A 92 -46.71 16.66 17.61
CA LEU A 92 -47.97 17.38 17.86
C LEU A 92 -48.35 18.30 16.70
N ASP A 93 -47.39 19.00 16.11
CA ASP A 93 -47.62 19.87 14.96
C ASP A 93 -48.00 19.06 13.71
N THR A 94 -47.36 17.90 13.51
CA THR A 94 -47.72 16.95 12.44
C THR A 94 -49.13 16.40 12.62
N LEU A 95 -49.51 16.02 13.84
CA LEU A 95 -50.85 15.55 14.17
C LEU A 95 -51.90 16.63 13.94
N ARG A 96 -51.66 17.87 14.39
CA ARG A 96 -52.57 19.00 14.15
C ARG A 96 -52.75 19.23 12.65
N HIS A 97 -51.67 19.26 11.90
CA HIS A 97 -51.72 19.46 10.46
C HIS A 97 -52.47 18.33 9.74
N ALA A 98 -52.29 17.07 10.16
CA ALA A 98 -53.05 15.94 9.64
C ALA A 98 -54.55 16.11 9.87
N LEU A 99 -54.94 16.50 11.09
CA LEU A 99 -56.33 16.70 11.47
C LEU A 99 -56.97 17.88 10.74
N ASP A 100 -56.27 19.01 10.63
CA ASP A 100 -56.75 20.24 9.99
C ASP A 100 -56.91 20.05 8.47
N GLN A 101 -55.93 19.42 7.82
CA GLN A 101 -55.96 19.23 6.36
C GLN A 101 -56.67 17.95 5.91
N ARG A 102 -57.05 17.06 6.84
CA ARG A 102 -57.58 15.72 6.54
C ARG A 102 -56.77 14.99 5.47
N GLN A 103 -55.46 14.93 5.66
CA GLN A 103 -54.55 14.19 4.79
C GLN A 103 -53.91 13.02 5.53
N PRO A 104 -53.60 11.92 4.82
CA PRO A 104 -52.85 10.82 5.41
C PRO A 104 -51.47 11.29 5.86
N ARG A 105 -51.03 10.85 7.03
CA ARG A 105 -49.71 11.17 7.59
C ARG A 105 -49.13 9.97 8.31
N THR A 106 -47.83 9.79 8.16
CA THR A 106 -47.04 8.83 8.92
C THR A 106 -46.25 9.57 9.97
N LEU A 107 -46.20 9.02 11.18
CA LEU A 107 -45.38 9.50 12.27
C LEU A 107 -44.67 8.35 12.95
N GLU A 108 -43.47 8.63 13.43
CA GLU A 108 -42.65 7.68 14.18
C GLU A 108 -42.61 8.17 15.63
N VAL A 109 -42.97 7.30 16.57
CA VAL A 109 -42.95 7.61 18.00
C VAL A 109 -41.97 6.67 18.68
N ARG A 110 -40.99 7.24 19.36
CA ARG A 110 -40.03 6.48 20.15
C ARG A 110 -40.41 6.55 21.62
N CYS A 111 -40.55 5.39 22.24
CA CYS A 111 -40.89 5.29 23.65
C CYS A 111 -40.05 4.17 24.29
N ALA A 112 -39.16 4.55 25.20
CA ALA A 112 -38.16 3.64 25.77
C ALA A 112 -37.39 2.89 24.66
N ASP A 113 -37.42 1.55 24.69
CA ASP A 113 -36.72 0.68 23.73
C ASP A 113 -37.56 0.37 22.47
N HIS A 114 -38.77 0.92 22.37
CA HIS A 114 -39.68 0.69 21.25
C HIS A 114 -39.77 1.89 20.30
N THR A 115 -39.76 1.61 19.01
CA THR A 115 -40.09 2.54 17.93
C THR A 115 -41.36 2.04 17.26
N VAL A 116 -42.43 2.83 17.35
CA VAL A 116 -43.71 2.52 16.70
C VAL A 116 -43.97 3.51 15.57
N GLN A 117 -44.19 2.99 14.39
CA GLN A 117 -44.66 3.75 13.25
C GLN A 117 -46.19 3.77 13.30
N ALA A 118 -46.78 4.97 13.33
CA ALA A 118 -48.21 5.16 13.24
C ALA A 118 -48.57 5.86 11.93
N GLU A 119 -49.49 5.29 11.17
CA GLU A 119 -50.03 5.91 9.97
C GLU A 119 -51.49 6.28 10.21
N LEU A 120 -51.80 7.55 10.03
CA LEU A 120 -53.13 8.12 10.23
C LEU A 120 -53.76 8.32 8.87
N GLN A 121 -54.90 7.69 8.65
CA GLN A 121 -55.65 7.78 7.40
C GLN A 121 -57.06 8.29 7.67
N PRO A 122 -57.46 9.43 7.07
CA PRO A 122 -58.81 9.95 7.21
C PRO A 122 -59.80 9.09 6.43
N VAL A 123 -60.99 8.89 6.99
CA VAL A 123 -62.10 8.15 6.38
C VAL A 123 -63.29 9.07 6.16
N ALA A 124 -64.09 8.79 5.13
CA ALA A 124 -65.34 9.50 4.86
C ALA A 124 -66.23 9.56 6.11
N GLY A 125 -66.85 10.71 6.37
CA GLY A 125 -67.64 10.94 7.59
C GLY A 125 -66.86 11.45 8.81
N GLY A 126 -65.56 11.73 8.66
CA GLY A 126 -64.73 12.38 9.69
C GLY A 126 -64.15 11.44 10.74
N SER A 127 -64.14 10.14 10.45
CA SER A 127 -63.45 9.13 11.26
C SER A 127 -62.01 8.96 10.76
N TRP A 128 -61.17 8.31 11.57
CA TRP A 128 -59.78 8.04 11.26
C TRP A 128 -59.47 6.55 11.47
N VAL A 129 -58.62 6.01 10.61
CA VAL A 129 -57.95 4.73 10.83
C VAL A 129 -56.52 5.05 11.20
N VAL A 130 -56.04 4.43 12.28
CA VAL A 130 -54.63 4.50 12.67
C VAL A 130 -54.06 3.09 12.61
N THR A 131 -53.08 2.86 11.76
CA THR A 131 -52.29 1.63 11.78
C THR A 131 -51.05 1.86 12.63
N LEU A 132 -50.69 0.87 13.43
CA LEU A 132 -49.55 0.85 14.35
C LEU A 132 -48.69 -0.35 13.99
N GLU A 133 -47.41 -0.10 13.76
CA GLU A 133 -46.41 -1.14 13.52
C GLU A 133 -45.22 -0.94 14.45
N ASP A 134 -44.87 -1.98 15.22
CA ASP A 134 -43.62 -1.98 15.97
C ASP A 134 -42.47 -2.25 15.00
N VAL A 135 -41.68 -1.21 14.72
CA VAL A 135 -40.56 -1.24 13.78
C VAL A 135 -39.21 -1.30 14.51
N SER A 136 -39.21 -1.57 15.82
CA SER A 136 -38.01 -1.54 16.67
C SER A 136 -36.93 -2.52 16.18
N THR A 137 -37.33 -3.76 15.89
CA THR A 137 -36.43 -4.82 15.41
C THR A 137 -35.87 -4.49 14.03
N ARG A 138 -36.71 -4.00 13.12
CA ARG A 138 -36.29 -3.55 11.78
C ARG A 138 -35.28 -2.41 11.88
N LYS A 139 -35.59 -1.35 12.63
CA LYS A 139 -34.70 -0.19 12.81
C LYS A 139 -33.39 -0.56 13.51
N ALA A 140 -33.44 -1.44 14.51
CA ALA A 140 -32.22 -1.93 15.17
C ALA A 140 -31.36 -2.77 14.22
N SER A 141 -31.97 -3.57 13.35
CA SER A 141 -31.26 -4.34 12.33
C SER A 141 -30.66 -3.42 11.26
N GLU A 142 -31.41 -2.43 10.78
CA GLU A 142 -30.93 -1.42 9.82
C GLU A 142 -29.76 -0.63 10.41
N ALA A 143 -29.89 -0.13 11.65
CA ALA A 143 -28.81 0.59 12.32
C ALA A 143 -27.55 -0.27 12.54
N ARG A 144 -27.72 -1.57 12.85
CA ARG A 144 -26.60 -2.51 12.94
C ARG A 144 -25.97 -2.77 11.57
N ALA A 145 -26.78 -2.94 10.51
CA ALA A 145 -26.30 -3.12 9.16
C ALA A 145 -25.49 -1.90 8.68
N ASP A 146 -26.00 -0.69 8.93
CA ASP A 146 -25.29 0.56 8.64
C ASP A 146 -24.00 0.70 9.44
N ALA A 147 -24.01 0.30 10.71
CA ALA A 147 -22.80 0.31 11.54
C ALA A 147 -21.76 -0.72 11.05
N MET A 148 -22.19 -1.91 10.64
CA MET A 148 -21.31 -2.94 10.09
C MET A 148 -20.73 -2.55 8.72
N ALA A 149 -21.49 -1.85 7.89
CA ALA A 149 -21.04 -1.34 6.59
C ALA A 149 -19.89 -0.32 6.70
N ARG A 150 -19.64 0.21 7.89
CA ARG A 150 -18.60 1.22 8.20
C ARG A 150 -17.32 0.63 8.80
N LEU A 151 -17.30 -0.68 9.05
CA LEU A 151 -16.17 -1.36 9.67
C LEU A 151 -15.53 -2.36 8.70
N ASP A 152 -14.24 -2.61 8.87
CA ASP A 152 -13.50 -3.70 8.25
C ASP A 152 -13.86 -5.00 8.98
N PRO A 153 -14.38 -6.03 8.28
CA PRO A 153 -14.92 -7.22 8.93
C PRO A 153 -13.84 -8.09 9.60
N LEU A 154 -12.58 -7.98 9.16
CA LEU A 154 -11.47 -8.74 9.76
C LEU A 154 -10.98 -8.07 11.04
N THR A 155 -10.62 -6.79 10.97
CA THR A 155 -9.96 -6.11 12.09
C THR A 155 -10.93 -5.41 13.03
N GLY A 156 -12.18 -5.19 12.61
CA GLY A 156 -13.17 -4.37 13.32
C GLY A 156 -12.81 -2.88 13.37
N LEU A 157 -11.81 -2.43 12.60
CA LEU A 157 -11.47 -1.02 12.47
C LEU A 157 -12.46 -0.29 11.56
N PRO A 158 -12.62 1.03 11.68
CA PRO A 158 -13.16 1.88 10.62
C PRO A 158 -12.62 1.48 9.24
N ASN A 159 -13.52 1.31 8.28
CA ASN A 159 -13.14 1.10 6.89
C ASN A 159 -12.97 2.44 6.16
N ARG A 160 -12.70 2.37 4.85
CA ARG A 160 -12.50 3.56 4.00
C ARG A 160 -13.68 4.55 4.03
N LEU A 161 -14.91 4.06 4.17
CA LEU A 161 -16.10 4.92 4.23
C LEU A 161 -16.10 5.74 5.53
N LEU A 162 -15.98 5.08 6.67
CA LEU A 162 -15.98 5.75 7.98
C LEU A 162 -14.77 6.67 8.15
N LEU A 163 -13.60 6.29 7.63
CA LEU A 163 -12.42 7.15 7.64
C LEU A 163 -12.68 8.48 6.92
N ARG A 164 -13.32 8.45 5.75
CA ARG A 164 -13.63 9.68 4.98
C ARG A 164 -14.59 10.59 5.72
N GLU A 165 -15.59 10.03 6.39
CA GLU A 165 -16.51 10.81 7.22
C GLU A 165 -15.80 11.47 8.39
N ARG A 166 -14.96 10.72 9.11
CA ARG A 166 -14.16 11.27 10.21
C ARG A 166 -13.18 12.35 9.75
N LEU A 167 -12.58 12.17 8.58
CA LEU A 167 -11.70 13.16 7.97
C LEU A 167 -12.47 14.43 7.59
N ALA A 168 -13.66 14.30 7.00
CA ALA A 168 -14.53 15.44 6.71
C ALA A 168 -14.95 16.19 7.99
N GLU A 169 -15.30 15.47 9.06
CA GLU A 169 -15.59 16.05 10.38
C GLU A 169 -14.38 16.82 10.95
N ALA A 170 -13.17 16.26 10.84
CA ALA A 170 -11.95 16.89 11.32
C ALA A 170 -11.61 18.17 10.52
N LEU A 171 -11.75 18.13 9.19
CA LEU A 171 -11.53 19.30 8.34
C LEU A 171 -12.57 20.40 8.57
N ALA A 172 -13.84 20.05 8.76
CA ALA A 172 -14.87 21.01 9.13
C ALA A 172 -14.58 21.66 10.50
N ARG A 173 -14.01 20.89 11.44
CA ARG A 173 -13.57 21.41 12.73
C ARG A 173 -12.38 22.36 12.59
N LEU A 174 -11.37 22.00 11.81
CA LEU A 174 -10.23 22.87 11.48
C LEU A 174 -10.70 24.24 10.99
N VAL A 175 -11.65 24.27 10.03
CA VAL A 175 -12.21 25.54 9.52
C VAL A 175 -12.89 26.37 10.60
N ARG A 176 -13.58 25.73 11.56
CA ARG A 176 -14.35 26.41 12.60
C ARG A 176 -13.52 26.85 13.81
N THR A 177 -12.52 26.07 14.21
CA THR A 177 -11.79 26.25 15.48
C THR A 177 -10.29 26.49 15.29
N GLY A 178 -9.76 26.34 14.09
CA GLY A 178 -8.31 26.35 13.83
C GLY A 178 -7.59 25.09 14.31
N GLU A 179 -8.31 24.04 14.70
CA GLU A 179 -7.74 22.81 15.23
C GLU A 179 -7.18 21.92 14.11
N ALA A 180 -5.86 21.87 13.98
CA ALA A 180 -5.16 21.07 12.97
C ALA A 180 -5.34 19.56 13.17
N CYS A 181 -5.15 18.81 12.08
CA CYS A 181 -5.17 17.35 12.10
C CYS A 181 -4.05 16.78 11.22
N ALA A 182 -3.68 15.53 11.44
CA ALA A 182 -2.68 14.83 10.64
C ALA A 182 -3.25 13.50 10.13
N LEU A 183 -2.87 13.15 8.92
CA LEU A 183 -3.17 11.86 8.30
C LEU A 183 -1.88 11.06 8.15
N LEU A 184 -1.85 9.86 8.73
CA LEU A 184 -0.73 8.93 8.65
C LEU A 184 -1.18 7.70 7.87
N LEU A 185 -0.70 7.54 6.64
CA LEU A 185 -0.86 6.33 5.84
C LEU A 185 0.24 5.33 6.20
N ILE A 186 -0.13 4.06 6.39
CA ILE A 186 0.75 3.01 6.92
C ILE A 186 0.63 1.79 6.01
N ASP A 187 1.76 1.26 5.57
CA ASP A 187 1.86 0.03 4.79
C ASP A 187 2.80 -0.95 5.48
N LEU A 188 2.41 -2.22 5.54
CA LEU A 188 3.19 -3.25 6.22
C LEU A 188 4.29 -3.79 5.29
N ASP A 189 5.54 -3.51 5.64
CA ASP A 189 6.66 -3.97 4.86
C ASP A 189 6.81 -5.49 4.96
N ARG A 190 6.99 -6.13 3.79
CA ARG A 190 7.18 -7.58 3.67
C ARG A 190 5.98 -8.41 4.18
N PHE A 191 4.76 -7.86 4.16
CA PHE A 191 3.56 -8.64 4.47
C PHE A 191 3.25 -9.73 3.43
N LYS A 192 3.42 -9.42 2.14
CA LYS A 192 3.15 -10.38 1.05
C LYS A 192 3.93 -11.71 1.19
N PRO A 193 5.25 -11.73 1.46
CA PRO A 193 5.98 -12.96 1.76
C PRO A 193 5.38 -13.82 2.88
N VAL A 194 4.72 -13.22 3.88
CA VAL A 194 4.02 -13.96 4.94
C VAL A 194 2.84 -14.74 4.35
N ASN A 195 2.01 -14.10 3.53
CA ASN A 195 0.91 -14.77 2.84
C ASN A 195 1.39 -15.85 1.87
N ASP A 196 2.44 -15.54 1.09
CA ASP A 196 2.97 -16.46 0.08
C ASP A 196 3.60 -17.71 0.74
N THR A 197 4.16 -17.59 1.95
CA THR A 197 4.87 -18.68 2.64
C THR A 197 3.99 -19.44 3.64
N LEU A 198 3.14 -18.74 4.39
CA LEU A 198 2.37 -19.30 5.52
C LEU A 198 0.85 -19.29 5.28
N GLY A 199 0.40 -18.74 4.17
CA GLY A 199 -1.00 -18.69 3.77
C GLY A 199 -1.79 -17.52 4.35
N HIS A 200 -2.90 -17.19 3.70
CA HIS A 200 -3.79 -16.09 4.08
C HIS A 200 -4.31 -16.14 5.53
N PRO A 201 -4.65 -17.30 6.14
CA PRO A 201 -5.12 -17.32 7.53
C PRO A 201 -4.12 -16.76 8.55
N ILE A 202 -2.82 -17.01 8.34
CA ILE A 202 -1.75 -16.45 9.19
C ILE A 202 -1.60 -14.95 8.93
N GLY A 203 -1.70 -14.52 7.67
CA GLY A 203 -1.72 -13.10 7.33
C GLY A 203 -2.89 -12.36 7.97
N ASP A 204 -4.08 -12.95 7.97
CA ASP A 204 -5.28 -12.36 8.56
C ASP A 204 -5.14 -12.20 10.09
N ALA A 205 -4.67 -13.25 10.78
CA ALA A 205 -4.38 -13.17 12.22
C ALA A 205 -3.25 -12.18 12.57
N LEU A 206 -2.29 -11.98 11.65
CA LEU A 206 -1.28 -10.95 11.79
C LEU A 206 -1.88 -9.54 11.65
N LEU A 207 -2.78 -9.32 10.69
CA LEU A 207 -3.47 -8.04 10.50
C LEU A 207 -4.32 -7.64 11.70
N GLU A 208 -4.98 -8.59 12.36
CA GLU A 208 -5.70 -8.35 13.61
C GLU A 208 -4.76 -7.86 14.73
N LYS A 209 -3.60 -8.51 14.91
CA LYS A 209 -2.60 -8.08 15.90
C LYS A 209 -1.98 -6.72 15.56
N VAL A 210 -1.80 -6.42 14.28
CA VAL A 210 -1.36 -5.08 13.82
C VAL A 210 -2.41 -4.05 14.18
N ALA A 211 -3.70 -4.32 13.92
CA ALA A 211 -4.79 -3.42 14.27
C ALA A 211 -4.81 -3.12 15.78
N ASP A 212 -4.63 -4.12 16.62
CA ASP A 212 -4.56 -3.95 18.08
C ASP A 212 -3.37 -3.12 18.53
N ARG A 213 -2.18 -3.36 17.93
CA ARG A 213 -1.00 -2.52 18.20
C ARG A 213 -1.26 -1.07 17.80
N LEU A 214 -1.80 -0.81 16.60
CA LEU A 214 -2.11 0.53 16.15
C LEU A 214 -3.13 1.23 17.06
N ARG A 215 -4.20 0.55 17.49
CA ARG A 215 -5.15 1.08 18.48
C ARG A 215 -4.46 1.50 19.78
N SER A 216 -3.51 0.70 20.27
CA SER A 216 -2.77 1.02 21.50
C SER A 216 -1.84 2.24 21.36
N THR A 217 -1.51 2.66 20.13
CA THR A 217 -0.64 3.82 19.90
C THR A 217 -1.36 5.16 19.89
N VAL A 218 -2.69 5.19 19.79
CA VAL A 218 -3.44 6.42 19.55
C VAL A 218 -4.34 6.79 20.72
N ARG A 219 -4.82 8.03 20.74
CA ARG A 219 -5.76 8.52 21.76
C ARG A 219 -7.20 8.16 21.35
N PRO A 220 -8.17 8.19 22.28
CA PRO A 220 -9.59 7.99 21.95
C PRO A 220 -10.17 9.01 20.96
N THR A 221 -9.52 10.18 20.79
CA THR A 221 -9.89 11.21 19.82
C THR A 221 -9.41 10.93 18.41
N ASP A 222 -8.41 10.05 18.26
CA ASP A 222 -7.82 9.68 16.99
C ASP A 222 -8.62 8.52 16.37
N THR A 223 -8.53 8.37 15.04
CA THR A 223 -9.18 7.27 14.32
C THR A 223 -8.12 6.38 13.70
N VAL A 224 -8.14 5.08 14.00
CA VAL A 224 -7.39 4.06 13.27
C VAL A 224 -8.34 3.39 12.28
N ALA A 225 -7.95 3.27 11.03
CA ALA A 225 -8.75 2.66 9.97
C ALA A 225 -7.92 1.65 9.18
N ARG A 226 -8.58 0.66 8.57
CA ARG A 226 -7.99 -0.21 7.55
C ARG A 226 -8.67 0.06 6.22
N ILE A 227 -7.90 0.39 5.19
CA ILE A 227 -8.44 0.86 3.90
C ILE A 227 -8.38 -0.18 2.78
N GLY A 228 -7.72 -1.31 3.03
CA GLY A 228 -7.62 -2.48 2.15
C GLY A 228 -6.27 -3.19 2.32
N GLY A 229 -6.20 -4.48 2.00
CA GLY A 229 -4.93 -5.24 2.03
C GLY A 229 -4.19 -5.11 3.36
N ASP A 230 -2.95 -4.66 3.28
CA ASP A 230 -2.01 -4.34 4.37
C ASP A 230 -1.90 -2.84 4.68
N GLU A 231 -2.85 -2.03 4.18
CA GLU A 231 -2.86 -0.58 4.36
C GLU A 231 -3.76 -0.14 5.53
N PHE A 232 -3.17 0.62 6.45
CA PHE A 232 -3.83 1.25 7.58
C PHE A 232 -3.71 2.77 7.49
N VAL A 233 -4.63 3.47 8.13
CA VAL A 233 -4.61 4.94 8.23
C VAL A 233 -4.88 5.36 9.66
N ILE A 234 -4.11 6.33 10.15
CA ILE A 234 -4.42 7.04 11.39
C ILE A 234 -4.77 8.48 11.06
N LEU A 235 -5.96 8.91 11.48
CA LEU A 235 -6.33 10.32 11.55
C LEU A 235 -6.11 10.81 12.99
N GLN A 236 -5.10 11.63 13.16
CA GLN A 236 -4.77 12.26 14.44
C GLN A 236 -5.50 13.61 14.55
N ALA A 237 -6.35 13.75 15.56
CA ALA A 237 -7.13 14.96 15.79
C ALA A 237 -6.43 15.88 16.80
N GLY A 238 -6.62 17.19 16.69
CA GLY A 238 -6.12 18.14 17.68
C GLY A 238 -4.60 18.28 17.70
N VAL A 239 -3.99 18.27 16.52
CA VAL A 239 -2.54 18.44 16.36
C VAL A 239 -2.17 19.88 16.73
N ARG A 240 -1.18 20.04 17.61
CA ARG A 240 -0.67 21.35 18.03
C ARG A 240 0.61 21.73 17.30
N ASP A 241 1.45 20.74 17.05
CA ASP A 241 2.72 20.86 16.34
C ASP A 241 3.04 19.56 15.61
N ALA A 242 3.96 19.64 14.64
CA ALA A 242 4.43 18.48 13.88
C ALA A 242 5.22 17.47 14.75
N ALA A 243 5.80 17.91 15.87
CA ALA A 243 6.61 17.06 16.75
C ALA A 243 5.76 15.96 17.41
N GLY A 244 4.53 16.27 17.81
CA GLY A 244 3.57 15.29 18.31
C GLY A 244 3.22 14.21 17.28
N THR A 245 3.01 14.60 16.03
CA THR A 245 2.76 13.69 14.90
C THR A 245 3.99 12.84 14.59
N GLN A 246 5.18 13.45 14.61
CA GLN A 246 6.45 12.76 14.40
C GLN A 246 6.70 11.68 15.45
N ALA A 247 6.42 11.98 16.73
CA ALA A 247 6.54 11.02 17.82
C ALA A 247 5.57 9.84 17.65
N LEU A 248 4.34 10.09 17.17
CA LEU A 248 3.38 9.03 16.85
C LEU A 248 3.87 8.16 15.69
N ALA A 249 4.32 8.76 14.59
CA ALA A 249 4.83 8.03 13.42
C ALA A 249 6.02 7.12 13.79
N ARG A 250 6.99 7.65 14.55
CA ARG A 250 8.12 6.86 15.05
C ARG A 250 7.67 5.70 15.93
N ARG A 251 6.72 5.95 16.85
CA ARG A 251 6.17 4.91 17.72
C ARG A 251 5.46 3.80 16.93
N ILE A 252 4.76 4.14 15.85
CA ILE A 252 4.11 3.17 14.96
C ILE A 252 5.17 2.28 14.31
N VAL A 253 6.18 2.87 13.68
CA VAL A 253 7.28 2.12 13.03
C VAL A 253 7.95 1.18 14.04
N ASP A 254 8.31 1.68 15.22
CA ASP A 254 8.97 0.91 16.27
C ASP A 254 8.09 -0.23 16.82
N LEU A 255 6.79 0.01 17.01
CA LEU A 255 5.87 -0.97 17.61
C LEU A 255 5.48 -2.07 16.61
N ILE A 256 5.27 -1.72 15.34
CA ILE A 256 4.96 -2.69 14.29
C ILE A 256 6.20 -3.54 13.97
N GLY A 257 7.41 -2.96 14.04
CA GLY A 257 8.67 -3.68 13.84
C GLY A 257 8.96 -4.80 14.86
N ARG A 258 8.22 -4.88 15.98
CA ARG A 258 8.46 -5.91 17.01
C ARG A 258 7.92 -7.27 16.58
N THR A 259 8.59 -8.34 17.00
CA THR A 259 8.18 -9.72 16.70
C THR A 259 6.73 -10.00 17.13
N TYR A 260 6.02 -10.75 16.31
CA TYR A 260 4.67 -11.24 16.54
C TYR A 260 4.71 -12.74 16.82
N MET A 261 3.82 -13.19 17.70
CA MET A 261 3.49 -14.60 17.87
C MET A 261 2.11 -14.85 17.28
N VAL A 262 2.06 -15.58 16.16
CA VAL A 262 0.82 -15.88 15.41
C VAL A 262 0.74 -17.37 15.18
N GLU A 263 -0.24 -18.06 15.79
CA GLU A 263 -0.44 -19.51 15.62
C GLU A 263 0.87 -20.33 15.72
N GLY A 264 1.71 -20.02 16.72
CA GLY A 264 3.01 -20.69 16.94
C GLY A 264 4.18 -20.19 16.09
N HIS A 265 3.98 -19.25 15.16
CA HIS A 265 5.03 -18.71 14.29
C HIS A 265 5.56 -17.36 14.81
N LEU A 266 6.89 -17.22 14.88
CA LEU A 266 7.57 -15.96 15.16
C LEU A 266 7.71 -15.17 13.85
N LEU A 267 6.98 -14.06 13.74
CA LEU A 267 6.97 -13.23 12.53
C LEU A 267 7.54 -11.84 12.82
N THR A 268 8.33 -11.32 11.88
CA THR A 268 8.83 -9.94 11.92
C THR A 268 8.48 -9.25 10.61
N ILE A 269 7.67 -8.19 10.70
CA ILE A 269 7.32 -7.30 9.59
C ILE A 269 7.76 -5.87 9.93
N GLY A 270 7.88 -5.02 8.92
CA GLY A 270 8.13 -3.59 9.11
C GLY A 270 6.87 -2.75 8.87
N ALA A 271 6.99 -1.44 9.06
CA ALA A 271 5.98 -0.49 8.60
C ALA A 271 6.67 0.72 7.96
N SER A 272 6.16 1.10 6.79
CA SER A 272 6.47 2.38 6.16
C SER A 272 5.29 3.33 6.42
N VAL A 273 5.58 4.59 6.79
CA VAL A 273 4.55 5.57 7.15
C VAL A 273 4.69 6.87 6.37
N GLY A 274 3.62 7.32 5.72
CA GLY A 274 3.52 8.62 5.08
C GLY A 274 2.63 9.57 5.88
N VAL A 275 3.09 10.80 6.12
CA VAL A 275 2.40 11.77 6.97
C VAL A 275 2.05 13.03 6.17
N ALA A 276 0.79 13.49 6.27
CA ALA A 276 0.36 14.79 5.77
C ALA A 276 -0.38 15.58 6.86
N LEU A 277 -0.09 16.86 6.99
CA LEU A 277 -0.67 17.79 7.97
C LEU A 277 -1.73 18.68 7.32
N ALA A 278 -2.83 18.92 8.01
CA ALA A 278 -3.83 19.90 7.61
C ALA A 278 -3.76 21.12 8.54
N PRO A 279 -3.72 22.35 8.01
CA PRO A 279 -3.98 22.71 6.61
C PRO A 279 -2.75 22.73 5.68
N GLU A 280 -1.52 22.57 6.18
CA GLU A 280 -0.29 22.85 5.40
C GLU A 280 -0.18 22.01 4.12
N ASP A 281 -0.47 20.72 4.21
CA ASP A 281 -0.32 19.77 3.11
C ASP A 281 -1.64 19.53 2.37
N GLY A 282 -2.77 20.05 2.86
CA GLY A 282 -4.06 19.91 2.20
C GLY A 282 -5.24 20.43 3.02
N ALA A 283 -6.22 21.02 2.34
CA ALA A 283 -7.44 21.54 2.94
C ALA A 283 -8.68 20.65 2.68
N ASP A 284 -8.51 19.57 1.90
CA ASP A 284 -9.55 18.61 1.57
C ASP A 284 -9.04 17.17 1.73
N ALA A 285 -9.98 16.23 1.86
CA ALA A 285 -9.68 14.83 2.15
C ALA A 285 -8.84 14.16 1.04
N ASP A 286 -9.10 14.48 -0.22
CA ASP A 286 -8.47 13.83 -1.37
C ASP A 286 -7.01 14.27 -1.49
N ARG A 287 -6.76 15.56 -1.27
CA ARG A 287 -5.41 16.12 -1.28
C ARG A 287 -4.58 15.61 -0.11
N LEU A 288 -5.13 15.51 1.09
CA LEU A 288 -4.42 14.93 2.24
C LEU A 288 -4.09 13.45 2.03
N LEU A 289 -5.05 12.66 1.53
CA LEU A 289 -4.81 11.25 1.19
C LEU A 289 -3.72 11.10 0.13
N LYS A 290 -3.79 11.89 -0.95
CA LYS A 290 -2.77 11.88 -2.02
C LYS A 290 -1.39 12.23 -1.47
N ASN A 291 -1.30 13.26 -0.64
CA ASN A 291 -0.01 13.74 -0.14
C ASN A 291 0.59 12.81 0.93
N ALA A 292 -0.24 12.20 1.76
CA ALA A 292 0.19 11.14 2.68
C ALA A 292 0.68 9.90 1.91
N ASP A 293 0.03 9.53 0.80
CA ASP A 293 0.46 8.43 -0.08
C ASP A 293 1.82 8.71 -0.75
N LEU A 294 2.05 9.94 -1.23
CA LEU A 294 3.35 10.36 -1.77
C LEU A 294 4.46 10.27 -0.72
N ALA A 295 4.18 10.68 0.52
CA ALA A 295 5.10 10.56 1.63
C ALA A 295 5.37 9.08 2.00
N LEU A 296 4.34 8.24 1.98
CA LEU A 296 4.45 6.80 2.24
C LEU A 296 5.34 6.14 1.19
N TYR A 297 5.12 6.47 -0.09
CA TYR A 297 5.95 6.00 -1.18
C TYR A 297 7.42 6.40 -0.98
N ARG A 298 7.68 7.65 -0.57
CA ARG A 298 9.04 8.10 -0.25
C ARG A 298 9.66 7.31 0.90
N ALA A 299 8.91 7.01 1.95
CA ALA A 299 9.38 6.17 3.05
C ALA A 299 9.79 4.77 2.57
N LYS A 300 9.05 4.17 1.62
CA LYS A 300 9.41 2.88 1.02
C LYS A 300 10.72 2.94 0.22
N LEU A 301 10.95 4.05 -0.50
CA LEU A 301 12.19 4.25 -1.26
C LEU A 301 13.41 4.49 -0.38
N ASP A 302 13.25 5.17 0.75
CA ASP A 302 14.33 5.46 1.70
C ASP A 302 14.71 4.24 2.58
N GLY A 303 14.38 3.02 2.13
CA GLY A 303 14.80 1.77 2.77
C GLY A 303 13.71 1.00 3.52
N ARG A 304 12.45 1.50 3.54
CA ARG A 304 11.33 0.96 4.34
C ARG A 304 11.59 1.06 5.86
N GLY A 305 10.64 0.63 6.69
CA GLY A 305 10.80 0.67 8.16
C GLY A 305 11.04 2.08 8.70
N THR A 306 10.44 3.09 8.07
CA THR A 306 10.64 4.51 8.40
C THR A 306 9.38 5.30 8.13
N TYR A 307 9.38 6.59 8.50
CA TYR A 307 8.30 7.51 8.19
C TYR A 307 8.81 8.73 7.42
N ARG A 308 7.96 9.34 6.62
CA ARG A 308 8.22 10.62 5.95
C ARG A 308 7.02 11.54 6.05
N PHE A 309 7.30 12.82 6.26
CA PHE A 309 6.31 13.88 6.07
C PHE A 309 6.23 14.22 4.59
N PHE A 310 5.07 14.65 4.14
CA PHE A 310 4.91 15.18 2.80
C PHE A 310 5.78 16.43 2.64
N GLU A 311 6.50 16.48 1.52
CA GLU A 311 7.17 17.68 1.06
C GLU A 311 6.68 17.96 -0.37
N PRO A 312 6.41 19.24 -0.73
CA PRO A 312 5.93 19.59 -2.07
C PRO A 312 6.81 19.03 -3.22
N GLU A 313 8.11 18.89 -2.98
CA GLU A 313 9.07 18.32 -3.94
C GLU A 313 8.80 16.84 -4.26
N MET A 314 8.08 16.11 -3.39
CA MET A 314 7.78 14.68 -3.58
C MET A 314 6.86 14.43 -4.77
N ASP A 315 5.84 15.28 -5.01
CA ASP A 315 4.94 15.11 -6.16
C ASP A 315 5.74 15.28 -7.47
N ALA A 316 6.59 16.30 -7.53
CA ALA A 316 7.46 16.54 -8.69
C ALA A 316 8.43 15.37 -8.94
N ARG A 317 9.08 14.84 -7.89
CA ARG A 317 9.97 13.67 -7.99
C ARG A 317 9.23 12.42 -8.45
N MET A 318 8.01 12.18 -7.95
CA MET A 318 7.20 11.03 -8.33
C MET A 318 6.76 11.12 -9.80
N GLN A 319 6.31 12.29 -10.27
CA GLN A 319 6.00 12.51 -11.68
C GLN A 319 7.23 12.37 -12.58
N ALA A 320 8.37 12.93 -12.16
CA ALA A 320 9.63 12.81 -12.90
C ALA A 320 10.07 11.35 -13.03
N ARG A 321 9.87 10.54 -11.98
CA ARG A 321 10.17 9.11 -11.96
C ARG A 321 9.21 8.30 -12.84
N ARG A 322 7.90 8.56 -12.80
CA ARG A 322 6.93 7.93 -13.71
C ARG A 322 7.24 8.23 -15.17
N LYS A 323 7.58 9.48 -15.48
CA LYS A 323 8.04 9.86 -16.81
C LYS A 323 9.30 9.08 -17.19
N LEU A 324 10.29 9.01 -16.30
CA LEU A 324 11.52 8.24 -16.53
C LEU A 324 11.26 6.75 -16.76
N GLU A 325 10.30 6.13 -16.07
CA GLU A 325 9.89 4.74 -16.32
C GLU A 325 9.37 4.55 -17.75
N LEU A 326 8.44 5.41 -18.17
CA LEU A 326 7.84 5.34 -19.51
C LEU A 326 8.90 5.52 -20.61
N ASP A 327 9.79 6.50 -20.41
CA ASP A 327 10.90 6.77 -21.33
C ASP A 327 11.86 5.57 -21.40
N MET A 328 12.21 4.97 -20.25
CA MET A 328 13.13 3.83 -20.17
C MET A 328 12.61 2.57 -20.87
N ARG A 329 11.29 2.32 -20.84
CA ARG A 329 10.67 1.20 -21.60
C ARG A 329 10.89 1.34 -23.11
N GLN A 330 11.05 2.57 -23.61
CA GLN A 330 11.26 2.86 -25.02
C GLN A 330 12.75 3.02 -25.38
N ALA A 331 13.60 3.32 -24.39
CA ALA A 331 15.03 3.62 -24.57
C ALA A 331 15.82 2.51 -25.29
N LEU A 332 15.57 1.23 -24.99
CA LEU A 332 16.20 0.11 -25.69
C LEU A 332 15.83 0.09 -27.18
N ALA A 333 14.54 0.23 -27.51
CA ALA A 333 14.06 0.24 -28.89
C ALA A 333 14.57 1.47 -29.67
N ARG A 334 14.73 2.60 -28.98
CA ARG A 334 15.24 3.86 -29.53
C ARG A 334 16.76 3.99 -29.57
N ARG A 335 17.49 2.98 -29.09
CA ARG A 335 18.97 2.99 -29.01
C ARG A 335 19.54 4.17 -28.24
N GLU A 336 18.89 4.52 -27.12
CA GLU A 336 19.30 5.64 -26.27
C GLU A 336 20.36 5.24 -25.23
N PHE A 337 20.59 3.94 -25.05
CA PHE A 337 21.68 3.43 -24.22
C PHE A 337 22.99 3.35 -25.01
N GLN A 338 24.08 3.73 -24.37
CA GLN A 338 25.44 3.61 -24.89
C GLN A 338 26.37 3.11 -23.78
N LEU A 339 27.50 2.50 -24.15
CA LEU A 339 28.52 2.08 -23.20
C LEU A 339 29.69 3.06 -23.21
N HIS A 340 30.10 3.47 -22.01
CA HIS A 340 31.40 4.06 -21.77
C HIS A 340 32.29 3.02 -21.11
N TYR A 341 33.58 3.16 -21.25
CA TYR A 341 34.57 2.18 -20.80
C TYR A 341 35.61 2.87 -19.95
N GLN A 342 35.88 2.32 -18.77
CA GLN A 342 36.92 2.81 -17.89
C GLN A 342 38.07 1.81 -17.81
N PRO A 343 39.30 2.19 -18.22
CA PRO A 343 40.45 1.30 -18.17
C PRO A 343 40.90 0.93 -16.75
N GLN A 344 41.40 -0.30 -16.62
CA GLN A 344 42.04 -0.84 -15.43
C GLN A 344 43.55 -0.99 -15.71
N LEU A 345 44.38 -0.52 -14.79
CA LEU A 345 45.85 -0.52 -14.88
C LEU A 345 46.44 -1.51 -13.88
N GLN A 346 47.31 -2.41 -14.35
CA GLN A 346 48.11 -3.25 -13.47
C GLN A 346 49.28 -2.46 -12.89
N LEU A 347 49.44 -2.48 -11.56
CA LEU A 347 50.41 -1.64 -10.87
C LEU A 347 51.86 -2.04 -11.11
N GLU A 348 52.16 -3.32 -11.26
CA GLU A 348 53.55 -3.81 -11.43
C GLU A 348 54.12 -3.48 -12.82
N SER A 349 53.33 -3.74 -13.87
CA SER A 349 53.76 -3.53 -15.26
C SER A 349 53.43 -2.15 -15.80
N GLU A 350 52.55 -1.41 -15.12
CA GLU A 350 51.95 -0.15 -15.59
C GLU A 350 51.28 -0.29 -16.96
N LYS A 351 50.79 -1.51 -17.27
CA LYS A 351 50.03 -1.82 -18.48
C LYS A 351 48.53 -1.81 -18.20
N LEU A 352 47.76 -1.41 -19.20
CA LEU A 352 46.32 -1.59 -19.17
C LEU A 352 45.99 -3.08 -19.38
N ILE A 353 45.05 -3.59 -18.59
CA ILE A 353 44.69 -5.03 -18.59
C ILE A 353 43.25 -5.30 -19.01
N GLY A 354 42.39 -4.30 -18.92
CA GLY A 354 40.98 -4.42 -19.27
C GLY A 354 40.24 -3.11 -19.11
N CYS A 355 38.93 -3.14 -19.36
CA CYS A 355 38.04 -2.01 -19.14
C CYS A 355 36.73 -2.46 -18.48
N GLU A 356 36.22 -1.65 -17.57
CA GLU A 356 34.86 -1.81 -17.05
C GLU A 356 33.87 -1.13 -17.99
N ALA A 357 32.82 -1.85 -18.39
CA ALA A 357 31.73 -1.33 -19.20
C ALA A 357 30.67 -0.66 -18.32
N LEU A 358 30.53 0.64 -18.50
CA LEU A 358 29.66 1.51 -17.73
C LEU A 358 28.55 2.07 -18.62
N ILE A 359 27.31 1.64 -18.36
CA ILE A 359 26.16 2.09 -19.11
C ILE A 359 25.92 3.60 -18.95
N ARG A 360 25.50 4.26 -20.02
CA ARG A 360 25.03 5.64 -20.05
C ARG A 360 23.71 5.68 -20.80
N TRP A 361 22.78 6.51 -20.33
CA TRP A 361 21.52 6.75 -21.03
C TRP A 361 21.52 8.17 -21.60
N ARG A 362 21.59 8.29 -22.91
CA ARG A 362 21.49 9.55 -23.65
C ARG A 362 20.02 9.79 -24.00
N HIS A 363 19.30 10.40 -23.07
CA HIS A 363 17.90 10.75 -23.23
C HIS A 363 17.76 11.99 -24.14
N PRO A 364 16.78 12.03 -25.08
CA PRO A 364 16.61 13.14 -26.02
C PRO A 364 16.41 14.50 -25.32
N ASP A 365 15.52 14.56 -24.33
CA ASP A 365 15.23 15.82 -23.61
C ASP A 365 16.18 16.12 -22.43
N ARG A 366 16.74 15.10 -21.77
CA ARG A 366 17.47 15.24 -20.50
C ARG A 366 19.00 15.18 -20.66
N GLY A 367 19.49 14.84 -21.86
CA GLY A 367 20.91 14.56 -22.07
C GLY A 367 21.33 13.27 -21.39
N LEU A 368 22.53 13.25 -20.79
CA LEU A 368 23.06 12.07 -20.10
C LEU A 368 22.41 11.89 -18.72
N VAL A 369 21.56 10.89 -18.59
CA VAL A 369 20.94 10.49 -17.32
C VAL A 369 21.92 9.63 -16.54
N SER A 370 22.05 9.92 -15.24
CA SER A 370 22.97 9.19 -14.34
C SER A 370 22.52 7.74 -14.14
N PRO A 371 23.44 6.75 -14.18
CA PRO A 371 23.13 5.37 -13.80
C PRO A 371 22.49 5.22 -12.42
N LEU A 372 22.85 6.08 -11.47
CA LEU A 372 22.26 6.09 -10.13
C LEU A 372 20.76 6.43 -10.13
N ASP A 373 20.28 7.15 -11.16
CA ASP A 373 18.87 7.54 -11.27
C ASP A 373 18.01 6.46 -11.92
N PHE A 374 18.54 5.71 -12.89
CA PHE A 374 17.75 4.77 -13.70
C PHE A 374 18.01 3.29 -13.40
N ILE A 375 19.19 2.88 -12.91
CA ILE A 375 19.46 1.46 -12.61
C ILE A 375 18.54 0.95 -11.49
N PRO A 376 18.38 1.64 -10.33
CA PRO A 376 17.47 1.18 -9.28
C PRO A 376 16.02 1.08 -9.77
N LEU A 377 15.61 2.03 -10.62
CA LEU A 377 14.28 2.01 -11.22
C LEU A 377 14.14 0.81 -12.18
N ALA A 378 15.15 0.54 -13.01
CA ALA A 378 15.16 -0.60 -13.94
C ALA A 378 15.09 -1.94 -13.20
N GLU A 379 15.74 -2.06 -12.05
CA GLU A 379 15.66 -3.26 -11.20
C GLU A 379 14.25 -3.42 -10.62
N GLU A 380 13.66 -2.36 -10.08
CA GLU A 380 12.33 -2.37 -9.47
C GLU A 380 11.24 -2.82 -10.46
N ILE A 381 11.31 -2.34 -11.71
CA ILE A 381 10.30 -2.66 -12.74
C ILE A 381 10.69 -3.84 -13.64
N GLY A 382 11.83 -4.50 -13.37
CA GLY A 382 12.32 -5.66 -14.11
C GLY A 382 12.94 -5.38 -15.48
N LEU A 383 13.14 -4.12 -15.88
CA LEU A 383 13.83 -3.77 -17.13
C LEU A 383 15.34 -3.98 -17.08
N ILE A 384 15.93 -4.19 -15.89
CA ILE A 384 17.36 -4.45 -15.76
C ILE A 384 17.81 -5.71 -16.50
N VAL A 385 16.93 -6.71 -16.65
CA VAL A 385 17.25 -7.95 -17.38
C VAL A 385 17.47 -7.67 -18.87
N PRO A 386 16.51 -7.12 -19.64
CA PRO A 386 16.74 -6.81 -21.06
C PRO A 386 17.82 -5.74 -21.27
N ILE A 387 17.98 -4.79 -20.35
CA ILE A 387 19.08 -3.81 -20.41
C ILE A 387 20.43 -4.52 -20.26
N GLY A 388 20.57 -5.38 -19.26
CA GLY A 388 21.79 -6.15 -19.01
C GLY A 388 22.14 -7.09 -20.15
N GLU A 389 21.15 -7.74 -20.78
CA GLU A 389 21.37 -8.54 -22.00
C GLU A 389 21.96 -7.71 -23.13
N TRP A 390 21.47 -6.48 -23.34
CA TRP A 390 22.02 -5.56 -24.31
C TRP A 390 23.44 -5.12 -23.94
N VAL A 391 23.70 -4.78 -22.68
CA VAL A 391 25.03 -4.39 -22.18
C VAL A 391 26.05 -5.50 -22.44
N ILE A 392 25.77 -6.74 -22.06
CA ILE A 392 26.68 -7.89 -22.24
C ILE A 392 27.01 -8.07 -23.72
N ARG A 393 26.00 -8.02 -24.60
CA ARG A 393 26.20 -8.18 -26.04
C ARG A 393 27.02 -7.06 -26.64
N GLN A 394 26.74 -5.80 -26.27
CA GLN A 394 27.46 -4.65 -26.80
C GLN A 394 28.92 -4.63 -26.29
N ALA A 395 29.14 -4.88 -24.99
CA ALA A 395 30.47 -4.98 -24.39
C ALA A 395 31.32 -6.07 -25.07
N CYS A 396 30.74 -7.26 -25.33
CA CYS A 396 31.43 -8.34 -26.02
C CYS A 396 31.81 -7.98 -27.48
N ARG A 397 30.99 -7.18 -28.17
CA ARG A 397 31.28 -6.71 -29.54
C ARG A 397 32.36 -5.65 -29.54
N ASP A 398 32.27 -4.67 -28.65
CA ASP A 398 33.25 -3.59 -28.56
C ASP A 398 34.62 -4.15 -28.18
N ALA A 399 34.68 -5.09 -27.22
CA ALA A 399 35.92 -5.74 -26.79
C ALA A 399 36.66 -6.50 -27.90
N MET A 400 35.96 -6.96 -28.93
CA MET A 400 36.58 -7.62 -30.08
C MET A 400 37.41 -6.67 -30.94
N THR A 401 37.18 -5.36 -30.84
CA THR A 401 37.98 -4.33 -31.52
C THR A 401 39.26 -3.96 -30.77
N TRP A 402 39.41 -4.43 -29.52
CA TRP A 402 40.54 -4.10 -28.65
C TRP A 402 41.70 -5.10 -28.81
N PRO A 403 42.91 -4.73 -28.35
CA PRO A 403 44.03 -5.67 -28.27
C PRO A 403 43.67 -6.97 -27.56
N ALA A 404 44.22 -8.09 -28.02
CA ALA A 404 43.82 -9.44 -27.57
C ALA A 404 44.03 -9.72 -26.06
N HIS A 405 44.90 -8.95 -25.40
CA HIS A 405 45.16 -9.06 -23.97
C HIS A 405 44.13 -8.32 -23.10
N MET A 406 43.38 -7.36 -23.65
CA MET A 406 42.42 -6.55 -22.91
C MET A 406 41.13 -7.31 -22.62
N SER A 407 40.72 -7.37 -21.36
CA SER A 407 39.39 -7.88 -20.95
C SER A 407 38.32 -6.78 -20.93
N VAL A 408 37.05 -7.19 -20.91
CA VAL A 408 35.91 -6.34 -20.62
C VAL A 408 35.16 -6.87 -19.40
N ALA A 409 34.92 -6.00 -18.42
CA ALA A 409 34.13 -6.30 -17.24
C ALA A 409 32.72 -5.72 -17.37
N VAL A 410 31.70 -6.49 -17.01
CA VAL A 410 30.29 -6.08 -17.05
C VAL A 410 29.62 -6.31 -15.70
N ASN A 411 28.96 -5.28 -15.19
CA ASN A 411 28.17 -5.35 -13.97
C ASN A 411 26.89 -6.16 -14.17
N VAL A 412 26.61 -7.09 -13.26
CA VAL A 412 25.41 -7.93 -13.29
C VAL A 412 24.61 -7.80 -12.00
N SER A 413 23.36 -7.35 -12.13
CA SER A 413 22.43 -7.16 -11.01
C SER A 413 21.97 -8.48 -10.37
N PRO A 414 21.54 -8.47 -9.09
CA PRO A 414 20.90 -9.63 -8.46
C PRO A 414 19.66 -10.13 -9.21
N ALA A 415 18.89 -9.24 -9.84
CA ALA A 415 17.71 -9.62 -10.62
C ALA A 415 18.07 -10.45 -11.86
N GLN A 416 19.22 -10.18 -12.48
CA GLN A 416 19.71 -10.98 -13.61
C GLN A 416 20.18 -12.38 -13.17
N PHE A 417 20.76 -12.53 -11.97
CA PHE A 417 21.12 -13.84 -11.41
C PHE A 417 19.90 -14.72 -11.12
N LYS A 418 18.76 -14.11 -10.77
CA LYS A 418 17.51 -14.85 -10.59
C LYS A 418 16.93 -15.38 -11.90
N SER A 419 17.18 -14.67 -13.00
CA SER A 419 16.75 -15.07 -14.34
C SER A 419 17.54 -16.29 -14.80
N ASP A 420 16.85 -17.35 -15.21
CA ASP A 420 17.47 -18.58 -15.75
C ASP A 420 18.25 -18.35 -17.07
N ARG A 421 18.16 -17.15 -17.63
CA ARG A 421 18.71 -16.82 -18.96
C ARG A 421 20.10 -16.20 -18.93
N LEU A 422 20.68 -15.86 -17.78
CA LEU A 422 21.97 -15.16 -17.73
C LEU A 422 23.09 -15.93 -18.46
N VAL A 423 23.22 -17.22 -18.16
CA VAL A 423 24.22 -18.10 -18.78
C VAL A 423 23.98 -18.20 -20.29
N GLU A 424 22.73 -18.37 -20.73
CA GLU A 424 22.35 -18.45 -22.14
C GLU A 424 22.67 -17.14 -22.89
N THR A 425 22.40 -16.00 -22.27
CA THR A 425 22.73 -14.68 -22.80
C THR A 425 24.23 -14.53 -22.99
N ILE A 426 25.04 -14.94 -22.01
CA ILE A 426 26.50 -14.87 -22.10
C ILE A 426 27.02 -15.79 -23.21
N ILE A 427 26.56 -17.04 -23.29
CA ILE A 427 26.90 -17.97 -24.37
C ILE A 427 26.58 -17.34 -25.73
N SER A 428 25.36 -16.81 -25.87
CA SER A 428 24.91 -16.17 -27.11
C SER A 428 25.72 -14.93 -27.46
N ALA A 429 26.08 -14.11 -26.48
CA ALA A 429 26.90 -12.91 -26.67
C ALA A 429 28.31 -13.27 -27.16
N LEU A 430 28.99 -14.18 -26.46
CA LEU A 430 30.33 -14.68 -26.82
C LEU A 430 30.33 -15.32 -28.22
N ALA A 431 29.35 -16.17 -28.51
CA ALA A 431 29.22 -16.81 -29.83
C ALA A 431 28.98 -15.78 -30.95
N SER A 432 28.16 -14.75 -30.70
CA SER A 432 27.84 -13.75 -31.71
C SER A 432 28.95 -12.72 -31.95
N SER A 433 29.77 -12.41 -30.94
CA SER A 433 30.90 -11.49 -31.09
C SER A 433 32.20 -12.19 -31.50
N GLY A 434 32.35 -13.47 -31.15
CA GLY A 434 33.62 -14.19 -31.27
C GLY A 434 34.61 -13.90 -30.14
N LEU A 435 34.18 -13.25 -29.05
CA LEU A 435 35.05 -12.93 -27.91
C LEU A 435 35.46 -14.22 -27.17
N PRO A 436 36.77 -14.48 -26.96
CA PRO A 436 37.20 -15.54 -26.08
C PRO A 436 36.64 -15.36 -24.67
N ALA A 437 36.00 -16.39 -24.11
CA ALA A 437 35.31 -16.31 -22.81
C ALA A 437 36.17 -15.72 -21.68
N ARG A 438 37.47 -16.05 -21.65
CA ARG A 438 38.45 -15.54 -20.67
C ARG A 438 38.65 -14.02 -20.69
N ARG A 439 38.21 -13.34 -21.75
CA ARG A 439 38.26 -11.88 -21.89
C ARG A 439 36.99 -11.21 -21.37
N LEU A 440 35.92 -11.96 -21.11
CA LEU A 440 34.73 -11.45 -20.44
C LEU A 440 34.88 -11.68 -18.94
N GLU A 441 34.63 -10.63 -18.17
CA GLU A 441 34.57 -10.65 -16.72
C GLU A 441 33.18 -10.19 -16.26
N VAL A 442 32.56 -10.95 -15.36
CA VAL A 442 31.26 -10.63 -14.76
C VAL A 442 31.50 -10.12 -13.35
N GLU A 443 31.11 -8.87 -13.11
CA GLU A 443 31.22 -8.22 -11.80
C GLU A 443 29.90 -8.38 -11.04
N ILE A 444 29.98 -8.81 -9.78
CA ILE A 444 28.82 -9.01 -8.90
C ILE A 444 29.04 -8.31 -7.57
N THR A 445 28.01 -7.66 -7.03
CA THR A 445 28.08 -7.08 -5.69
C THR A 445 27.91 -8.15 -4.61
N GLU A 446 28.34 -7.86 -3.38
CA GLU A 446 28.14 -8.74 -2.22
C GLU A 446 26.66 -9.12 -2.02
N GLY A 447 25.73 -8.22 -2.37
CA GLY A 447 24.29 -8.43 -2.25
C GLY A 447 23.74 -9.60 -3.09
N VAL A 448 24.42 -9.98 -4.17
CA VAL A 448 24.05 -11.17 -4.96
C VAL A 448 24.25 -12.45 -4.14
N LEU A 449 25.29 -12.50 -3.32
CA LEU A 449 25.66 -13.67 -2.53
C LEU A 449 24.81 -13.82 -1.26
N LEU A 450 24.35 -12.71 -0.68
CA LEU A 450 23.50 -12.70 0.52
C LEU A 450 22.09 -13.29 0.30
N GLN A 451 21.67 -13.50 -0.94
CA GLN A 451 20.34 -14.04 -1.24
C GLN A 451 20.27 -15.58 -1.18
N GLU A 452 21.33 -16.24 -0.68
CA GLU A 452 21.45 -17.67 -0.34
C GLU A 452 20.50 -18.60 -1.11
N ASN A 453 20.82 -18.85 -2.37
CA ASN A 453 20.20 -19.91 -3.14
C ASN A 453 21.29 -20.73 -3.84
N ASP A 454 21.23 -22.06 -3.71
CA ASP A 454 22.11 -23.01 -4.43
C ASP A 454 22.20 -22.68 -5.92
N LYS A 455 21.13 -22.10 -6.47
CA LYS A 455 21.01 -21.59 -7.83
C LYS A 455 22.06 -20.52 -8.20
N THR A 456 22.40 -19.58 -7.31
CA THR A 456 23.41 -18.55 -7.59
C THR A 456 24.79 -19.18 -7.70
N LEU A 457 25.18 -20.03 -6.75
CA LEU A 457 26.46 -20.75 -6.80
C LEU A 457 26.55 -21.64 -8.05
N GLN A 458 25.48 -22.37 -8.39
CA GLN A 458 25.43 -23.16 -9.62
C GLN A 458 25.62 -22.28 -10.87
N THR A 459 25.01 -21.10 -10.90
CA THR A 459 25.18 -20.15 -12.01
C THR A 459 26.62 -19.68 -12.12
N LEU A 460 27.26 -19.30 -11.00
CA LEU A 460 28.67 -18.89 -10.97
C LEU A 460 29.60 -20.00 -11.45
N HIS A 461 29.38 -21.24 -11.01
CA HIS A 461 30.15 -22.39 -11.49
C HIS A 461 29.99 -22.61 -12.99
N ARG A 462 28.77 -22.52 -13.52
CA ARG A 462 28.51 -22.62 -14.97
C ARG A 462 29.22 -21.52 -15.76
N LEU A 463 29.23 -20.28 -15.27
CA LEU A 463 29.98 -19.19 -15.92
C LEU A 463 31.48 -19.49 -15.96
N ARG A 464 32.03 -20.02 -14.86
CA ARG A 464 33.44 -20.40 -14.79
C ARG A 464 33.78 -21.57 -15.71
N GLU A 465 32.89 -22.57 -15.83
CA GLU A 465 33.04 -23.69 -16.77
C GLU A 465 33.07 -23.23 -18.23
N LEU A 466 32.37 -22.14 -18.57
CA LEU A 466 32.47 -21.49 -19.87
C LEU A 466 33.82 -20.78 -20.09
N GLY A 467 34.60 -20.57 -19.03
CA GLY A 467 35.85 -19.83 -19.03
C GLY A 467 35.70 -18.33 -18.83
N VAL A 468 34.52 -17.85 -18.39
CA VAL A 468 34.28 -16.45 -18.04
C VAL A 468 34.86 -16.17 -16.65
N ARG A 469 35.49 -15.01 -16.49
CA ARG A 469 36.02 -14.57 -15.18
C ARG A 469 34.91 -13.98 -14.33
N VAL A 470 35.01 -14.13 -13.02
CA VAL A 470 34.05 -13.56 -12.07
C VAL A 470 34.78 -12.72 -11.04
N SER A 471 34.34 -11.49 -10.85
CA SER A 471 34.87 -10.56 -9.87
C SER A 471 33.81 -10.12 -8.87
N MET A 472 34.26 -9.84 -7.65
CA MET A 472 33.43 -9.30 -6.59
C MET A 472 33.61 -7.79 -6.51
N ASP A 473 32.51 -7.06 -6.63
CA ASP A 473 32.44 -5.60 -6.63
C ASP A 473 31.98 -5.03 -5.28
N ASP A 474 32.32 -3.76 -5.02
CA ASP A 474 32.00 -3.00 -3.79
C ASP A 474 32.41 -3.69 -2.48
N PHE A 475 33.50 -4.47 -2.47
CA PHE A 475 33.87 -5.30 -1.32
C PHE A 475 34.24 -4.47 -0.08
N GLY A 476 33.68 -4.85 1.07
CA GLY A 476 33.95 -4.25 2.39
C GLY A 476 32.93 -3.20 2.84
N THR A 477 31.94 -2.84 2.02
CA THR A 477 30.87 -1.88 2.38
C THR A 477 29.64 -2.54 3.02
N GLY A 478 29.59 -3.88 3.04
CA GLY A 478 28.43 -4.68 3.46
C GLY A 478 28.74 -5.77 4.50
N TYR A 479 27.87 -6.79 4.54
CA TYR A 479 28.02 -7.97 5.41
C TYR A 479 28.94 -9.00 4.74
N SER A 480 30.24 -8.71 4.66
CA SER A 480 31.20 -9.63 4.04
C SER A 480 31.34 -10.91 4.89
N SER A 481 30.67 -11.99 4.49
CA SER A 481 30.95 -13.31 5.07
C SER A 481 32.12 -13.93 4.31
N LEU A 482 33.29 -13.99 4.96
CA LEU A 482 34.49 -14.70 4.46
C LEU A 482 34.18 -16.14 4.01
N SER A 483 33.09 -16.72 4.50
CA SER A 483 32.60 -18.04 4.07
C SER A 483 32.22 -18.09 2.57
N TYR A 484 31.75 -16.99 1.97
CA TYR A 484 31.39 -16.95 0.55
C TYR A 484 32.61 -16.93 -0.37
N LEU A 485 33.64 -16.17 0.00
CA LEU A 485 34.93 -16.16 -0.70
C LEU A 485 35.60 -17.55 -0.70
N ARG A 486 35.29 -18.39 0.29
CA ARG A 486 35.72 -19.80 0.32
C ARG A 486 34.84 -20.72 -0.53
N SER A 487 33.57 -20.38 -0.71
CA SER A 487 32.59 -21.24 -1.37
C SER A 487 32.65 -21.15 -2.90
N PHE A 488 33.13 -20.02 -3.44
CA PHE A 488 33.35 -19.86 -4.87
C PHE A 488 34.73 -19.22 -5.16
N PRO A 489 35.52 -19.78 -6.07
CA PRO A 489 36.86 -19.26 -6.41
C PRO A 489 36.77 -18.09 -7.41
N PHE A 490 36.56 -16.88 -6.89
CA PHE A 490 36.61 -15.63 -7.64
C PHE A 490 38.00 -15.38 -8.26
N ASP A 491 38.03 -14.65 -9.38
CA ASP A 491 39.28 -14.25 -10.04
C ASP A 491 39.81 -12.92 -9.46
N LYS A 492 38.90 -12.04 -9.04
CA LYS A 492 39.22 -10.65 -8.64
C LYS A 492 38.30 -10.14 -7.53
N ILE A 493 38.85 -9.28 -6.66
CA ILE A 493 38.12 -8.48 -5.67
C ILE A 493 38.34 -7.00 -5.98
N LYS A 494 37.27 -6.21 -6.06
CA LYS A 494 37.31 -4.75 -6.24
C LYS A 494 37.02 -4.07 -4.90
N ILE A 495 37.90 -3.17 -4.49
CA ILE A 495 37.84 -2.43 -3.23
C ILE A 495 37.11 -1.11 -3.49
N ASP A 496 36.00 -0.89 -2.78
CA ASP A 496 35.15 0.29 -2.96
C ASP A 496 35.94 1.60 -2.79
N ARG A 497 35.65 2.55 -3.67
CA ARG A 497 36.22 3.90 -3.69
C ARG A 497 36.14 4.66 -2.36
N SER A 498 35.21 4.33 -1.45
CA SER A 498 35.09 4.95 -0.14
C SER A 498 36.36 4.77 0.70
N PHE A 499 37.00 3.59 0.59
CA PHE A 499 38.25 3.31 1.30
C PHE A 499 39.44 4.05 0.67
N VAL A 500 39.43 4.24 -0.66
CA VAL A 500 40.46 4.99 -1.39
C VAL A 500 40.37 6.49 -1.13
N LYS A 501 39.15 7.04 -0.98
CA LYS A 501 38.96 8.45 -0.58
C LYS A 501 39.52 8.72 0.82
N ASP A 502 39.34 7.78 1.74
CA ASP A 502 39.76 7.94 3.13
C ASP A 502 41.28 7.81 3.33
N LEU A 503 42.04 7.29 2.35
CA LEU A 503 43.51 7.19 2.37
C LEU A 503 44.20 8.52 2.75
N ALA A 504 43.67 9.66 2.32
CA ALA A 504 44.31 10.95 2.58
C ALA A 504 44.04 11.51 4.00
N THR A 505 43.03 10.99 4.71
CA THR A 505 42.49 11.66 5.91
C THR A 505 42.33 10.77 7.12
N LYS A 506 42.33 9.44 6.97
CA LYS A 506 42.14 8.49 8.08
C LYS A 506 43.07 7.27 7.99
N PRO A 507 43.70 6.85 9.09
CA PRO A 507 44.50 5.61 9.15
C PRO A 507 43.70 4.33 8.80
N ASP A 508 42.38 4.36 9.01
CA ASP A 508 41.50 3.20 8.84
C ASP A 508 41.41 2.73 7.38
N GLY A 509 41.48 3.65 6.41
CA GLY A 509 41.40 3.31 4.98
C GLY A 509 42.60 2.47 4.51
N GLU A 510 43.82 2.81 4.98
CA GLU A 510 45.04 2.06 4.66
C GLU A 510 45.00 0.64 5.24
N ALA A 511 44.54 0.48 6.49
CA ALA A 511 44.43 -0.81 7.15
C ALA A 511 43.44 -1.75 6.44
N ILE A 512 42.30 -1.22 5.99
CA ILE A 512 41.28 -2.00 5.26
C ILE A 512 41.82 -2.44 3.89
N ILE A 513 42.44 -1.53 3.14
CA ILE A 513 43.04 -1.86 1.83
C ILE A 513 44.11 -2.95 1.99
N ARG A 514 45.01 -2.81 2.97
CA ARG A 514 46.03 -3.84 3.29
C ARG A 514 45.41 -5.19 3.59
N ALA A 515 44.34 -5.21 4.40
CA ALA A 515 43.68 -6.45 4.80
C ALA A 515 43.04 -7.15 3.59
N ILE A 516 42.34 -6.41 2.72
CA ILE A 516 41.72 -6.95 1.51
C ILE A 516 42.78 -7.39 0.50
N ALA A 517 43.85 -6.62 0.31
CA ALA A 517 44.99 -6.97 -0.53
C ALA A 517 45.64 -8.29 -0.08
N GLY A 518 45.90 -8.42 1.22
CA GLY A 518 46.43 -9.64 1.83
C GLY A 518 45.50 -10.84 1.68
N LEU A 519 44.18 -10.63 1.78
CA LEU A 519 43.17 -11.67 1.56
C LEU A 519 43.17 -12.15 0.11
N GLY A 520 43.13 -11.22 -0.86
CA GLY A 520 43.19 -11.54 -2.28
C GLY A 520 44.43 -12.36 -2.61
N LYS A 521 45.61 -11.92 -2.14
CA LYS A 521 46.86 -12.68 -2.30
C LYS A 521 46.79 -14.08 -1.71
N SER A 522 46.21 -14.24 -0.52
CA SER A 522 46.11 -15.54 0.17
C SER A 522 45.16 -16.51 -0.52
N LEU A 523 44.14 -15.99 -1.23
CA LEU A 523 43.15 -16.77 -1.96
C LEU A 523 43.48 -16.90 -3.46
N GLY A 524 44.59 -16.32 -3.92
CA GLY A 524 45.00 -16.35 -5.33
C GLY A 524 44.16 -15.46 -6.25
N MET A 525 43.56 -14.40 -5.71
CA MET A 525 42.71 -13.43 -6.41
C MET A 525 43.48 -12.13 -6.67
N THR A 526 43.21 -11.48 -7.80
CA THR A 526 43.68 -10.11 -8.06
C THR A 526 42.86 -9.09 -7.27
N THR A 527 43.45 -7.97 -6.89
CA THR A 527 42.80 -6.91 -6.10
C THR A 527 42.87 -5.58 -6.84
N VAL A 528 41.71 -4.99 -7.07
CA VAL A 528 41.58 -3.71 -7.79
C VAL A 528 41.09 -2.65 -6.83
N ALA A 529 41.85 -1.56 -6.67
CA ALA A 529 41.38 -0.42 -5.91
C ALA A 529 40.67 0.58 -6.83
N GLU A 530 39.44 0.94 -6.49
CA GLU A 530 38.62 1.85 -7.30
C GLU A 530 38.69 3.30 -6.84
N GLY A 531 38.42 4.23 -7.76
CA GLY A 531 38.34 5.66 -7.44
C GLY A 531 39.70 6.30 -7.15
N VAL A 532 40.77 5.79 -7.77
CA VAL A 532 42.10 6.40 -7.69
C VAL A 532 42.14 7.70 -8.51
N GLU A 533 42.34 8.82 -7.84
CA GLU A 533 42.30 10.16 -8.44
C GLU A 533 43.66 10.87 -8.43
N THR A 534 44.57 10.52 -7.51
CA THR A 534 45.88 11.17 -7.37
C THR A 534 47.07 10.20 -7.40
N PRO A 535 48.26 10.63 -7.88
CA PRO A 535 49.47 9.80 -7.85
C PRO A 535 49.82 9.30 -6.45
N GLU A 536 49.57 10.11 -5.41
CA GLU A 536 49.84 9.75 -4.01
C GLU A 536 48.92 8.62 -3.52
N GLN A 537 47.66 8.59 -3.97
CA GLN A 537 46.76 7.46 -3.69
C GLN A 537 47.28 6.19 -4.37
N MET A 538 47.65 6.28 -5.64
CA MET A 538 48.18 5.15 -6.42
C MET A 538 49.44 4.56 -5.77
N GLN A 539 50.38 5.41 -5.33
CA GLN A 539 51.61 4.97 -4.67
C GLN A 539 51.30 4.25 -3.34
N ARG A 540 50.37 4.78 -2.54
CA ARG A 540 49.97 4.12 -1.28
C ARG A 540 49.30 2.78 -1.52
N ILE A 541 48.35 2.72 -2.45
CA ILE A 541 47.69 1.47 -2.85
C ILE A 541 48.70 0.42 -3.31
N ARG A 542 49.73 0.83 -4.06
CA ARG A 542 50.84 -0.05 -4.46
C ARG A 542 51.62 -0.58 -3.26
N LEU A 543 51.91 0.26 -2.27
CA LEU A 543 52.61 -0.15 -1.03
C LEU A 543 51.79 -1.12 -0.18
N GLU A 544 50.45 -0.97 -0.19
CA GLU A 544 49.53 -1.85 0.53
C GLU A 544 49.29 -3.20 -0.15
N GLY A 545 49.84 -3.39 -1.36
CA GLY A 545 49.90 -4.69 -2.04
C GLY A 545 48.72 -5.00 -2.96
N CYS A 546 47.95 -3.99 -3.39
CA CYS A 546 46.97 -4.18 -4.45
C CYS A 546 47.64 -4.53 -5.79
N THR A 547 46.96 -5.31 -6.63
CA THR A 547 47.52 -5.72 -7.93
C THR A 547 47.22 -4.69 -9.01
N ASP A 548 46.01 -4.16 -9.04
CA ASP A 548 45.54 -3.27 -10.10
C ASP A 548 44.77 -2.06 -9.53
N VAL A 549 44.58 -1.05 -10.36
CA VAL A 549 43.86 0.18 -10.01
C VAL A 549 42.92 0.63 -11.11
N GLN A 550 41.85 1.30 -10.70
CA GLN A 550 40.90 1.97 -11.58
C GLN A 550 40.54 3.34 -11.00
N GLY A 551 40.48 4.37 -11.85
CA GLY A 551 40.05 5.68 -11.42
C GLY A 551 40.40 6.79 -12.41
N TYR A 552 40.04 8.02 -12.05
CA TYR A 552 40.21 9.18 -12.92
C TYR A 552 41.66 9.60 -13.13
N LEU A 553 42.58 9.14 -12.28
CA LEU A 553 44.01 9.27 -12.54
C LEU A 553 44.41 8.57 -13.84
N ILE A 554 43.80 7.41 -14.14
CA ILE A 554 44.09 6.63 -15.34
C ILE A 554 43.33 7.18 -16.52
N SER A 555 42.00 7.21 -16.40
CA SER A 555 41.08 7.83 -17.35
C SER A 555 39.68 7.94 -16.75
N ARG A 556 38.92 8.93 -17.21
CA ARG A 556 37.46 8.93 -17.03
C ARG A 556 36.83 7.85 -17.93
N PRO A 557 35.61 7.40 -17.64
CA PRO A 557 34.86 6.57 -18.57
C PRO A 557 34.71 7.29 -19.91
N VAL A 558 35.12 6.63 -21.00
CA VAL A 558 35.09 7.19 -22.37
C VAL A 558 34.29 6.31 -23.32
N PRO A 559 33.68 6.86 -24.39
CA PRO A 559 33.09 6.06 -25.46
C PRO A 559 34.09 5.07 -26.10
N SER A 560 33.58 4.00 -26.72
CA SER A 560 34.45 3.00 -27.38
C SER A 560 35.37 3.57 -28.47
N GLU A 561 34.94 4.63 -29.15
CA GLU A 561 35.71 5.28 -30.23
C GLU A 561 36.97 6.00 -29.73
N ASP A 562 36.95 6.45 -28.47
CA ASP A 562 38.07 7.18 -27.85
C ASP A 562 39.06 6.23 -27.15
N LEU A 563 38.68 4.97 -26.88
CA LEU A 563 39.50 4.01 -26.14
C LEU A 563 40.86 3.72 -26.80
N LEU A 564 40.92 3.67 -28.13
CA LEU A 564 42.17 3.37 -28.84
C LEU A 564 43.25 4.43 -28.57
N GLN A 565 42.85 5.69 -28.42
CA GLN A 565 43.78 6.77 -28.05
C GLN A 565 44.26 6.60 -26.61
N VAL A 566 43.37 6.20 -25.70
CA VAL A 566 43.74 5.91 -24.31
C VAL A 566 44.71 4.73 -24.25
N PHE A 567 44.48 3.66 -25.01
CA PHE A 567 45.38 2.52 -25.06
C PHE A 567 46.78 2.93 -25.54
N ALA A 568 46.86 3.74 -26.60
CA ALA A 568 48.14 4.20 -27.15
C ALA A 568 49.00 5.03 -26.18
N ALA A 569 48.40 5.63 -25.15
CA ALA A 569 49.10 6.42 -24.13
C ALA A 569 49.83 5.57 -23.07
N TYR A 570 49.57 4.25 -23.02
CA TYR A 570 50.16 3.34 -22.03
C TYR A 570 51.05 2.28 -22.69
N PRO A 571 52.03 1.73 -21.96
CA PRO A 571 52.87 0.64 -22.44
C PRO A 571 52.03 -0.54 -22.96
N GLN A 572 52.33 -0.98 -24.18
CA GLN A 572 51.66 -2.13 -24.78
C GLN A 572 52.27 -3.45 -24.28
N ALA A 573 51.49 -4.52 -24.37
CA ALA A 573 51.89 -5.88 -24.00
C ALA A 573 53.16 -6.32 -24.72
#